data_AF-A0A0P1GAN7-F1
#
_entry.id   AF-A0A0P1GAN7-F1
#
_cell.length_a   1.000
_cell.length_b   1.000
_cell.length_c   1.000
_cell.angle_alpha   90.00
_cell.angle_beta   90.00
_cell.angle_gamma   90.00
#
_symmetry.space_group_name_H-M   'P 1'
#
loop_
_entity.id
_entity.type
_entity.pdbx_description
1 polymer ?
#
loop_
_entity_poly.entity_id
_entity_poly.type
_entity_poly.pdbx_seq_one_letter_code
_entity_poly.pdbx_strand_id
1 'polypeptide(L)' 'MNITADISMKTDDVLRVELEVFREEHRDLDAAIKALIEVGTADQLTIQRLKKKKLRLKDIIAIIEDRLTPDIIA' A
#
# COMPACT_ATOMS: atom_id res chain seq x y z
N MET A 1 11.86 -7.60 10.75
CA MET A 1 11.36 -8.47 9.66
C MET A 1 11.51 -7.70 8.36
N ASN A 2 12.21 -8.27 7.39
CA ASN A 2 12.52 -7.60 6.13
C ASN A 2 11.39 -7.92 5.13
N ILE A 3 10.54 -6.93 4.82
CA ILE A 3 9.37 -7.11 3.94
C ILE A 3 9.76 -7.71 2.58
N THR A 4 10.93 -7.34 2.04
CA THR A 4 11.40 -7.87 0.76
C THR A 4 11.76 -9.35 0.84
N ALA A 5 12.25 -9.84 1.98
CA ALA A 5 12.55 -11.25 2.18
C ALA A 5 11.26 -12.10 2.27
N ASP A 6 10.23 -11.59 2.95
CA ASP A 6 8.92 -12.27 3.05
C ASP A 6 8.21 -12.35 1.70
N ILE A 7 8.23 -11.28 0.91
CA ILE A 7 7.70 -11.28 -0.47
C ILE A 7 8.47 -12.29 -1.33
N SER A 8 9.76 -12.49 -1.05
CA SER A 8 10.59 -13.38 -1.86
C SER A 8 10.27 -14.88 -1.72
N MET A 9 9.68 -15.27 -0.59
CA MET A 9 9.32 -16.66 -0.31
C MET A 9 7.91 -17.04 -0.79
N LYS A 10 7.11 -16.07 -1.25
CA LYS A 10 5.72 -16.28 -1.69
C LYS A 10 5.62 -16.63 -3.17
N THR A 11 4.63 -17.44 -3.50
CA THR A 11 4.24 -17.79 -4.87
C THR A 11 3.48 -16.63 -5.53
N ASP A 12 3.55 -16.53 -6.85
CA ASP A 12 2.92 -15.45 -7.63
C ASP A 12 1.41 -15.33 -7.40
N ASP A 13 0.70 -16.44 -7.25
CA ASP A 13 -0.74 -16.42 -6.96
C ASP A 13 -1.06 -15.81 -5.59
N VAL A 14 -0.22 -16.08 -4.59
CA VAL A 14 -0.34 -15.46 -3.25
C VAL A 14 -0.04 -13.97 -3.34
N LEU A 15 1.00 -13.60 -4.07
CA LEU A 15 1.38 -12.20 -4.28
C LEU A 15 0.29 -11.41 -5.00
N ARG A 16 -0.42 -12.01 -5.97
CA ARG A 16 -1.57 -11.37 -6.64
C ARG A 16 -2.73 -11.09 -5.69
N VAL A 17 -3.06 -12.04 -4.81
CA VAL A 17 -4.10 -11.85 -3.80
C VAL A 17 -3.70 -10.75 -2.83
N GLU A 18 -2.46 -10.78 -2.32
CA GLU A 18 -1.95 -9.74 -1.42
C GLU A 18 -1.89 -8.36 -2.09
N LEU A 19 -1.52 -8.30 -3.36
CA LEU A 19 -1.52 -7.06 -4.14
C LEU A 19 -2.91 -6.43 -4.17
N GLU A 20 -3.96 -7.21 -4.45
CA GLU A 20 -5.33 -6.70 -4.45
C GLU A 20 -5.78 -6.23 -3.06
N VAL A 21 -5.45 -6.99 -2.01
CA VAL A 21 -5.72 -6.57 -0.62
C VAL A 21 -5.03 -5.25 -0.29
N PHE A 22 -3.73 -5.11 -0.60
CA PHE A 22 -3.01 -3.87 -0.33
C PHE A 22 -3.53 -2.70 -1.17
N ARG A 23 -3.96 -2.93 -2.42
CA ARG A 23 -4.60 -1.91 -3.26
C ARG A 23 -5.93 -1.44 -2.68
N GLU A 24 -6.75 -2.36 -2.19
CA GLU A 24 -8.01 -2.04 -1.51
C GLU A 24 -7.74 -1.23 -0.24
N GLU A 25 -6.87 -1.71 0.65
CA GLU A 25 -6.47 -0.99 1.87
C GLU A 25 -5.93 0.41 1.56
N HIS A 26 -5.12 0.55 0.51
CA HIS A 26 -4.57 1.84 0.10
C HIS A 26 -5.68 2.81 -0.36
N ARG A 27 -6.69 2.32 -1.09
CA ARG A 27 -7.85 3.10 -1.54
C ARG A 27 -8.72 3.53 -0.37
N ASP A 28 -9.00 2.62 0.54
CA ASP A 28 -9.80 2.89 1.74
C ASP A 28 -9.13 3.94 2.62
N LEU A 29 -7.81 3.82 2.77
CA LEU A 29 -7.04 4.75 3.57
C LEU A 29 -6.99 6.14 2.93
N ASP A 30 -7.00 6.23 1.59
CA ASP A 30 -7.15 7.51 0.89
C ASP A 30 -8.53 8.14 1.12
N ALA A 31 -9.60 7.34 1.01
CA ALA A 31 -10.96 7.79 1.27
C ALA A 31 -11.12 8.29 2.71
N ALA A 32 -10.55 7.57 3.68
CA ALA A 32 -10.54 7.97 5.09
C ALA A 32 -9.78 9.28 5.32
N ILE A 33 -8.60 9.46 4.69
CA ILE A 33 -7.85 10.72 4.77
C ILE A 33 -8.68 11.87 4.19
N LYS A 34 -9.31 11.68 3.03
CA LYS A 34 -10.14 12.69 2.39
C LYS A 34 -11.33 13.09 3.28
N ALA A 35 -12.05 12.12 3.81
CA ALA A 35 -13.16 12.36 4.73
C ALA A 35 -12.72 13.13 5.99
N LEU A 36 -11.58 12.75 6.58
CA LEU A 36 -11.04 13.45 7.76
C LEU A 36 -10.63 14.89 7.46
N ILE A 37 -10.10 15.16 6.27
CA ILE A 37 -9.76 16.52 5.82
C ILE A 37 -11.03 17.34 5.58
N GLU A 38 -12.05 16.75 4.92
CA GLU A 38 -13.32 17.42 4.63
C GLU A 38 -14.11 17.78 5.90
N VAL A 39 -14.13 16.89 6.90
CA VAL A 39 -14.76 17.15 8.20
C VAL A 39 -14.02 18.24 8.98
N GLY A 40 -12.72 18.42 8.75
CA GLY A 40 -11.92 19.51 9.33
C GLY A 40 -11.64 19.40 10.83
N THR A 41 -12.15 18.36 11.51
CA THR A 41 -11.94 18.12 12.95
C THR A 41 -10.75 17.21 13.23
N ALA A 42 -10.10 16.67 12.20
CA ALA A 42 -9.01 15.72 12.35
C ALA A 42 -7.69 16.42 12.69
N ASP A 43 -7.02 15.94 13.73
CA ASP A 43 -5.70 16.42 14.12
C ASP A 43 -4.65 16.20 13.01
N GLN A 44 -3.78 17.18 12.82
CA GLN A 44 -2.74 17.17 11.79
C GLN A 44 -1.78 15.98 11.95
N LEU A 45 -1.49 15.57 13.19
CA LEU A 45 -0.68 14.39 13.47
C LEU A 45 -1.35 13.10 13.00
N THR A 46 -2.67 13.01 13.13
CA THR A 46 -3.45 11.86 12.68
C THR A 46 -3.42 11.76 11.16
N ILE A 47 -3.64 12.86 10.47
CA ILE A 47 -3.55 12.94 9.00
C ILE A 47 -2.13 12.55 8.53
N GLN A 48 -1.08 13.05 9.20
CA GLN A 48 0.30 12.69 8.87
C GLN A 48 0.58 11.20 9.05
N ARG A 49 0.11 10.59 10.14
CA ARG A 49 0.26 9.15 10.39
C ARG A 49 -0.44 8.32 9.32
N LEU A 50 -1.65 8.69 8.93
CA LEU A 50 -2.38 8.03 7.85
C LEU A 50 -1.63 8.16 6.52
N LYS A 51 -1.21 9.38 6.14
CA LYS A 51 -0.40 9.58 4.93
C LYS A 51 0.88 8.73 4.91
N LYS A 52 1.55 8.59 6.05
CA LYS A 52 2.72 7.71 6.18
C LYS A 52 2.38 6.24 5.98
N LYS A 53 1.24 5.77 6.53
CA LYS A 53 0.73 4.41 6.26
C LYS A 53 0.41 4.22 4.78
N LYS A 54 -0.25 5.20 4.15
CA LYS A 54 -0.56 5.20 2.71
C LYS A 54 0.71 5.04 1.87
N LEU A 55 1.74 5.83 2.18
CA LEU A 55 3.02 5.77 1.47
C LEU A 55 3.65 4.38 1.58
N ARG A 56 3.67 3.79 2.79
CA ARG A 56 4.20 2.45 3.00
C ARG A 56 3.44 1.38 2.20
N LEU A 57 2.11 1.46 2.15
CA LEU A 57 1.30 0.54 1.33
C LEU A 57 1.64 0.69 -0.15
N LYS A 58 1.77 1.93 -0.65
CA LYS A 58 2.21 2.19 -2.02
C LYS A 58 3.58 1.57 -2.32
N ASP A 59 4.54 1.70 -1.41
CA ASP A 59 5.88 1.13 -1.59
C ASP A 59 5.84 -0.41 -1.64
N ILE A 60 5.01 -1.04 -0.80
CA ILE A 60 4.82 -2.51 -0.80
C ILE A 60 4.15 -2.96 -2.10
N ILE A 61 3.11 -2.26 -2.54
CA ILE A 61 2.42 -2.51 -3.82
C ILE A 61 3.42 -2.48 -4.96
N ALA A 62 4.26 -1.44 -5.05
CA ALA A 62 5.27 -1.31 -6.10
C ALA A 62 6.26 -2.50 -6.10
N ILE A 63 6.73 -2.94 -4.92
CA ILE A 63 7.64 -4.10 -4.82
C ILE A 63 6.96 -5.39 -5.30
N ILE A 64 5.69 -5.59 -4.96
CA ILE A 64 4.93 -6.77 -5.39
C ILE A 64 4.64 -6.71 -6.90
N GLU A 65 4.27 -5.54 -7.42
CA GLU A 65 4.06 -5.29 -8.85
C GLU A 65 5.34 -5.55 -9.63
N ASP A 66 6.47 -4.96 -9.24
CA ASP A 66 7.78 -5.17 -9.89
C ASP A 66 8.17 -6.66 -9.94
N ARG A 67 7.82 -7.43 -8.91
CA ARG A 67 8.05 -8.87 -8.89
C ARG A 67 7.11 -9.66 -9.79
N LEU A 68 5.84 -9.25 -9.89
CA LEU A 68 4.82 -9.92 -10.71
C LEU A 68 4.89 -9.52 -12.18
N THR A 69 5.43 -8.34 -12.51
CA THR A 69 5.60 -7.83 -13.87
C THR A 69 7.07 -7.47 -14.16
N PRO A 70 8.00 -8.43 -14.11
CA PRO A 70 9.42 -8.15 -14.31
C PRO A 70 9.79 -7.71 -15.73
N ASP A 71 8.89 -7.87 -16.73
CA ASP A 71 9.20 -7.79 -18.17
C ASP A 71 8.40 -6.74 -18.97
N ILE A 72 8.17 -5.53 -18.44
CA ILE A 72 7.49 -4.44 -19.21
C ILE A 72 8.32 -3.13 -19.28
N ILE A 73 9.48 -3.07 -18.61
CA ILE A 73 10.38 -1.90 -18.65
C ILE A 73 11.79 -2.35 -19.10
N ALA A 74 11.92 -2.77 -20.37
CA ALA A 74 13.18 -2.96 -21.09
C ALA A 74 13.06 -2.41 -22.52
#